data_AF-A0A174G4F2-F1
#
_entry.id   AF-A0A174G4F2-F1
#
_cell.length_a   1.000
_cell.length_b   1.000
_cell.length_c   1.000
_cell.angle_alpha   90.00
_cell.angle_beta   90.00
_cell.angle_gamma   90.00
#
_symmetry.space_group_name_H-M   'P 1'
#
loop_
_entity.id
_entity.type
_entity.pdbx_description
1 polymer ?
#
loop_
_entity_poly.entity_id
_entity_poly.type
_entity_poly.pdbx_seq_one_letter_code
_entity_poly.pdbx_strand_id
1 'polypeptide(L)'
;MKKWKERKKEIGTKNHKKVDGKLLRIDKQFRHLKQRQKETISTWLYEEYRRLWIEKGQEPHKRNNREIVAAVMEQIEAAGIWLPEQEVTKYFYRRKTHYRNRIEKELQPKPEMQDKDSQTQKEQGAGSQ
;
A
#
# COMPACT_ATOMS: atom_id res chain seq x y z
N MET A 1 26.26 33.90 45.01
CA MET A 1 25.17 32.89 45.07
C MET A 1 24.11 33.18 44.02
N LYS A 2 23.96 32.37 42.96
CA LYS A 2 22.68 32.14 42.26
C LYS A 2 22.69 30.71 41.71
N LYS A 3 22.01 29.81 42.44
CA LYS A 3 21.75 28.40 42.11
C LYS A 3 20.91 28.35 40.82
N TRP A 4 21.52 27.98 39.70
CA TRP A 4 20.76 27.56 38.52
C TRP A 4 20.41 26.09 38.71
N LYS A 5 19.17 25.86 39.15
CA LYS A 5 18.57 24.54 39.34
C LYS A 5 18.73 23.73 38.05
N GLU A 6 19.48 22.64 38.19
CA GLU A 6 19.37 21.39 37.46
C GLU A 6 17.91 21.15 37.02
N ARG A 7 17.57 21.51 35.79
CA ARG A 7 16.44 20.89 35.11
C ARG A 7 17.00 19.63 34.45
N LYS A 8 17.16 18.58 35.26
CA LYS A 8 17.13 17.21 34.73
C LYS A 8 15.75 17.04 34.09
N LYS A 9 15.67 17.31 32.79
CA LYS A 9 14.59 16.78 31.96
C LYS A 9 14.75 15.28 32.11
N GLU A 10 13.79 14.60 32.72
CA GLU A 10 13.75 13.14 32.75
C GLU A 10 13.66 12.65 31.29
N ILE A 11 14.81 12.50 30.63
CA ILE A 11 14.94 11.91 29.30
C ILE A 11 14.74 10.41 29.51
N GLY A 12 13.48 10.01 29.53
CA GLY A 12 13.09 8.63 29.78
C GLY A 12 11.58 8.48 29.82
N THR A 13 10.86 9.02 28.82
CA THR A 13 9.44 8.69 28.67
C THR A 13 9.35 7.18 28.47
N LYS A 14 8.74 6.48 29.43
CA LYS A 14 8.51 5.04 29.36
C LYS A 14 7.55 4.78 28.20
N ASN A 15 8.08 4.52 27.01
CA ASN A 15 7.30 4.27 25.79
C ASN A 15 6.71 2.86 25.79
N HIS A 16 6.24 2.36 26.92
CA HIS A 16 5.73 1.00 27.07
C HIS A 16 4.34 1.02 27.71
N LYS A 17 3.36 0.39 27.07
CA LYS A 17 2.01 0.19 27.60
C LYS A 17 1.78 -1.30 27.79
N LYS A 18 1.21 -1.70 28.92
CA LYS A 18 0.71 -3.06 29.10
C LYS A 18 -0.59 -3.21 28.32
N VAL A 19 -0.60 -4.12 27.36
CA VAL A 19 -1.81 -4.55 26.64
C VAL A 19 -1.83 -6.07 26.74
N ASP A 20 -2.93 -6.62 27.27
CA ASP A 20 -3.12 -8.06 27.42
C ASP A 20 -1.96 -8.79 28.13
N GLY A 21 -1.49 -8.24 29.25
CA GLY A 21 -0.37 -8.78 30.03
C GLY A 21 1.03 -8.57 29.42
N LYS A 22 1.14 -8.09 28.17
CA LYS A 22 2.42 -7.86 27.47
C LYS A 22 2.82 -6.39 27.48
N LEU A 23 4.10 -6.12 27.72
CA LEU A 23 4.67 -4.77 27.72
C LEU A 23 5.00 -4.34 26.28
N LEU A 24 4.12 -3.57 25.64
CA LEU A 24 4.23 -3.16 24.25
C LEU A 24 4.80 -1.75 24.10
N ARG A 25 5.73 -1.59 23.16
CA ARG A 25 6.36 -0.31 22.87
C ARG A 25 5.40 0.60 22.08
N ILE A 26 4.98 1.74 22.62
CA ILE A 26 3.96 2.62 22.04
C ILE A 26 4.47 3.50 20.88
N ASP A 27 5.78 3.75 20.80
CA ASP A 27 6.44 4.51 19.73
C ASP A 27 6.93 3.60 18.59
N LYS A 28 6.31 2.43 18.41
CA LYS A 28 6.59 1.56 17.27
C LYS A 28 6.14 2.29 16.00
N GLN A 29 7.10 2.52 15.09
CA GLN A 29 6.87 3.21 13.82
C GLN A 29 6.99 2.21 12.68
N PHE A 30 6.35 2.52 11.54
CA PHE A 30 6.43 1.69 10.34
C PHE A 30 7.88 1.44 9.92
N ARG A 31 8.77 2.44 10.09
CA ARG A 31 10.21 2.32 9.78
C ARG A 31 10.92 1.23 10.60
N HIS A 32 10.44 0.95 11.81
CA HIS A 32 10.99 -0.04 12.74
C HIS A 32 10.50 -1.47 12.49
N LEU A 33 9.69 -1.68 11.44
CA LEU A 33 9.28 -3.03 11.01
C LEU A 33 10.38 -3.71 10.19
N LYS A 34 10.41 -5.04 10.27
CA LYS A 34 11.26 -5.86 9.39
C LYS A 34 10.81 -5.69 7.94
N GLN A 35 11.74 -5.80 6.99
CA GLN A 35 11.45 -5.61 5.57
C GLN A 35 10.30 -6.51 5.08
N ARG A 36 10.32 -7.80 5.43
CA ARG A 36 9.25 -8.75 5.13
C ARG A 36 7.88 -8.31 5.67
N GLN A 37 7.83 -7.72 6.87
CA GLN A 37 6.59 -7.20 7.46
C GLN A 37 6.08 -5.97 6.68
N LYS A 38 6.98 -5.06 6.29
CA LYS A 38 6.64 -3.89 5.48
C LYS A 38 6.06 -4.30 4.13
N GLU A 39 6.67 -5.29 3.48
CA GLU A 39 6.19 -5.84 2.21
C GLU A 39 4.83 -6.49 2.37
N THR A 40 4.65 -7.32 3.40
CA THR A 40 3.36 -7.96 3.71
C THR A 40 2.25 -6.92 3.90
N ILE A 41 2.48 -5.89 4.72
CA ILE A 41 1.51 -4.80 4.94
C ILE A 41 1.26 -4.01 3.64
N SER A 42 2.30 -3.75 2.86
CA SER A 42 2.18 -3.06 1.56
C SER A 42 1.35 -3.85 0.57
N THR A 43 1.42 -5.19 0.59
CA THR A 43 0.63 -6.09 -0.24
C THR A 43 -0.83 -6.06 0.18
N TRP A 44 -1.14 -6.24 1.47
CA TRP A 44 -2.51 -6.19 1.98
C TRP A 44 -3.20 -4.84 1.67
N LEU A 45 -2.50 -3.72 1.86
CA LEU A 45 -3.03 -2.40 1.50
C LEU A 45 -3.32 -2.27 0.00
N TYR A 46 -2.48 -2.86 -0.85
CA TYR A 46 -2.68 -2.83 -2.29
C TYR A 46 -3.88 -3.67 -2.72
N GLU A 47 -3.96 -4.91 -2.22
CA GLU A 47 -5.03 -5.85 -2.53
C GLU A 47 -6.38 -5.26 -2.14
N GLU A 48 -6.48 -4.68 -0.95
CA GLU A 48 -7.74 -4.15 -0.45
C GLU A 48 -8.16 -2.85 -1.14
N TYR A 49 -7.19 -1.99 -1.47
CA TYR A 49 -7.42 -0.82 -2.31
C TYR A 49 -7.88 -1.21 -3.73
N ARG A 50 -7.26 -2.23 -4.32
CA ARG A 50 -7.61 -2.76 -5.65
C ARG A 50 -8.99 -3.42 -5.65
N ARG A 51 -9.32 -4.20 -4.62
CA ARG A 51 -10.61 -4.85 -4.43
C ARG A 51 -11.74 -3.81 -4.44
N LEU A 52 -11.62 -2.77 -3.61
CA LEU A 52 -12.62 -1.69 -3.56
C LEU A 52 -12.71 -0.88 -4.85
N TRP A 53 -11.60 -0.67 -5.56
CA TRP A 53 -11.64 0.00 -6.87
C TRP A 53 -12.46 -0.81 -7.86
N ILE A 54 -12.17 -2.11 -8.00
CA ILE A 54 -12.87 -3.00 -8.93
C ILE A 54 -14.35 -3.12 -8.57
N GLU A 55 -14.67 -3.29 -7.29
CA GLU A 55 -16.04 -3.40 -6.80
C GLU A 55 -16.88 -2.16 -7.10
N LYS A 56 -16.28 -0.97 -7.02
CA LYS A 56 -16.98 0.31 -7.26
C LYS A 56 -16.86 0.81 -8.70
N GLY A 57 -15.99 0.22 -9.51
CA GLY A 57 -15.63 0.71 -10.84
C GLY A 57 -14.90 2.06 -10.86
N GLN A 58 -14.50 2.61 -9.70
CA GLN A 58 -13.88 3.93 -9.58
C GLN A 58 -12.91 4.01 -8.40
N GLU A 59 -12.05 5.04 -8.39
CA GLU A 59 -11.08 5.26 -7.33
C GLU A 59 -11.77 5.37 -5.94
N PRO A 60 -11.30 4.61 -4.92
CA PRO A 60 -11.85 4.69 -3.57
C PRO A 60 -11.81 6.11 -2.98
N HIS A 61 -12.97 6.59 -2.52
CA HIS A 61 -13.14 7.90 -1.89
C HIS A 61 -12.57 7.93 -0.46
N LYS A 62 -12.38 9.14 0.12
CA LYS A 62 -11.80 9.34 1.46
C LYS A 62 -12.47 8.51 2.58
N ARG A 63 -13.77 8.22 2.47
CA ARG A 63 -14.50 7.39 3.44
C ARG A 63 -14.04 5.92 3.40
N ASN A 64 -13.79 5.40 2.21
CA ASN A 64 -13.33 4.03 1.98
C ASN A 64 -11.86 3.81 2.37
N ASN A 65 -11.05 4.87 2.37
CA ASN A 65 -9.67 4.78 2.87
C ASN A 65 -9.61 4.28 4.32
N ARG A 66 -10.58 4.66 5.15
CA ARG A 66 -10.63 4.21 6.55
C ARG A 66 -10.99 2.73 6.65
N GLU A 67 -11.91 2.26 5.81
CA GLU A 67 -12.30 0.85 5.73
C GLU A 67 -11.11 -0.03 5.31
N ILE A 68 -10.32 0.42 4.32
CA ILE A 68 -9.10 -0.28 3.90
C ILE A 68 -8.11 -0.39 5.05
N VAL A 69 -7.85 0.71 5.75
CA VAL A 69 -6.92 0.71 6.89
C VAL A 69 -7.44 -0.21 7.99
N ALA A 70 -8.74 -0.18 8.32
CA ALA A 70 -9.33 -1.03 9.33
C ALA A 70 -9.19 -2.53 8.98
N ALA A 71 -9.50 -2.91 7.74
CA ALA A 71 -9.34 -4.30 7.29
C ALA A 71 -7.88 -4.77 7.34
N VAL A 72 -6.92 -3.89 7.02
CA VAL A 72 -5.49 -4.24 7.14
C VAL A 72 -5.02 -4.26 8.59
N MET A 73 -5.59 -3.45 9.48
CA MET A 73 -5.30 -3.52 10.91
C MET A 73 -5.66 -4.88 11.51
N GLU A 74 -6.81 -5.45 11.14
CA GLU A 74 -7.19 -6.81 11.55
C GLU A 74 -6.16 -7.85 11.10
N GLN A 75 -5.65 -7.74 9.87
CA GLN A 75 -4.60 -8.64 9.35
C GLN A 75 -3.26 -8.46 10.08
N ILE A 76 -2.90 -7.22 10.41
CA ILE A 76 -1.70 -6.88 11.19
C ILE A 76 -1.77 -7.48 12.59
N GLU A 77 -2.92 -7.36 13.26
CA GLU A 77 -3.16 -7.94 14.58
C GLU A 77 -3.14 -9.47 14.53
N ALA A 78 -3.79 -10.08 13.54
CA ALA A 78 -3.79 -11.52 13.33
C ALA A 78 -2.38 -12.08 13.07
N ALA A 79 -1.52 -11.33 12.38
CA ALA A 79 -0.12 -11.69 12.16
C ALA A 79 0.78 -11.43 13.39
N GLY A 80 0.23 -10.95 14.51
CA GLY A 80 0.98 -10.65 15.73
C GLY A 80 1.95 -9.47 15.57
N ILE A 81 1.72 -8.60 14.59
CA ILE A 81 2.56 -7.44 14.33
C ILE A 81 1.99 -6.26 15.13
N TRP A 82 2.70 -5.82 16.16
CA TRP A 82 2.33 -4.57 16.82
C TRP A 82 2.70 -3.36 15.93
N LEU A 83 1.71 -2.63 15.44
CA LEU A 83 1.87 -1.37 14.72
C LEU A 83 0.66 -0.45 14.98
N PRO A 84 0.86 0.84 15.34
CA PRO A 84 -0.26 1.76 15.52
C PRO A 84 -1.01 2.04 14.21
N GLU A 85 -2.34 2.13 14.28
CA GLU A 85 -3.20 2.46 13.12
C GLU A 85 -2.79 3.78 12.44
N GLN A 86 -2.36 4.77 13.22
CA GLN A 86 -1.89 6.06 12.71
C GLN A 86 -0.68 5.91 11.77
N GLU A 87 0.22 4.98 12.06
CA GLU A 87 1.39 4.69 11.24
C GLU A 87 1.00 3.97 9.94
N VAL A 88 0.03 3.05 10.00
CA VAL A 88 -0.55 2.39 8.82
C VAL A 88 -1.25 3.40 7.93
N THR A 89 -2.10 4.25 8.52
CA THR A 89 -2.82 5.32 7.82
C THR A 89 -1.85 6.25 7.10
N LYS A 90 -0.82 6.73 7.81
CA LYS A 90 0.21 7.60 7.23
C LYS A 90 0.97 6.92 6.10
N TYR A 91 1.31 5.64 6.26
CA TYR A 91 1.98 4.86 5.21
C TYR A 91 1.07 4.68 3.98
N PHE A 92 -0.20 4.34 4.19
CA PHE A 92 -1.21 4.19 3.13
C PHE A 92 -1.34 5.47 2.30
N TYR A 93 -1.51 6.62 2.94
CA TYR A 93 -1.61 7.90 2.20
C TYR A 93 -0.37 8.20 1.35
N ARG A 94 0.83 7.85 1.83
CA ARG A 94 2.08 7.99 1.05
C ARG A 94 2.14 7.03 -0.14
N ARG A 95 1.52 5.84 -0.04
CA ARG A 95 1.50 4.81 -1.08
C ARG A 95 0.31 4.91 -2.03
N LYS A 96 -0.73 5.66 -1.68
CA LYS A 96 -1.98 5.75 -2.46
C LYS A 96 -1.73 6.08 -3.93
N THR A 97 -0.92 7.09 -4.24
CA THR A 97 -0.57 7.44 -5.64
C THR A 97 0.13 6.30 -6.38
N HIS A 98 1.00 5.56 -5.70
CA HIS A 98 1.67 4.40 -6.29
C HIS A 98 0.67 3.28 -6.60
N TYR A 99 -0.28 3.01 -5.72
CA TYR A 99 -1.35 2.03 -5.97
C TYR A 99 -2.24 2.44 -7.12
N ARG A 100 -2.64 3.72 -7.17
CA ARG A 100 -3.42 4.30 -8.26
C ARG A 100 -2.74 4.09 -9.61
N ASN A 101 -1.49 4.53 -9.74
CA ASN A 101 -0.73 4.42 -10.99
C ASN A 101 -0.50 2.96 -11.41
N ARG A 102 -0.38 2.04 -10.45
CA ARG A 102 -0.26 0.60 -10.73
C ARG A 102 -1.58 0.02 -11.26
N ILE A 103 -2.71 0.35 -10.63
CA ILE A 103 -4.03 -0.10 -11.07
C ILE A 103 -4.39 0.48 -12.42
N GLU A 104 -4.13 1.77 -12.65
CA GLU A 104 -4.35 2.41 -13.97
C GLU A 104 -3.59 1.69 -15.08
N LYS A 105 -2.36 1.22 -14.82
CA LYS A 105 -1.59 0.41 -15.77
C LYS A 105 -2.13 -1.01 -15.95
N GLU A 106 -2.63 -1.63 -14.88
CA GLU A 106 -3.21 -2.98 -14.92
C GLU A 106 -4.59 -3.00 -15.61
N LEU A 107 -5.36 -1.91 -15.51
CA LEU A 107 -6.69 -1.77 -16.10
C LEU A 107 -6.67 -1.26 -17.55
N GLN A 108 -5.55 -0.71 -18.03
CA GLN A 108 -5.43 -0.38 -19.45
C GLN A 108 -5.48 -1.67 -20.27
N PRO A 109 -6.34 -1.75 -21.31
CA PRO A 109 -6.26 -2.84 -22.25
C PRO A 109 -4.86 -2.80 -22.87
N LYS A 110 -4.14 -3.94 -22.84
CA LYS A 110 -2.90 -4.09 -23.61
C LYS A 110 -3.22 -3.63 -25.03
N PRO A 111 -2.42 -2.75 -25.66
CA PRO A 111 -2.59 -2.49 -27.07
C PRO A 111 -2.48 -3.84 -27.77
N GLU A 112 -3.61 -4.27 -28.33
CA GLU A 112 -3.70 -5.40 -29.23
C GLU A 112 -2.69 -5.12 -30.34
N MET A 113 -1.56 -5.82 -30.30
CA MET A 113 -0.60 -5.78 -31.39
C MET A 113 -1.36 -6.31 -32.60
N GLN A 114 -1.78 -5.39 -33.47
CA GLN A 114 -2.34 -5.74 -34.76
C GLN A 114 -1.21 -6.43 -35.53
N ASP A 115 -1.22 -7.76 -35.50
CA ASP A 115 -0.49 -8.58 -36.44
C ASP A 115 -0.98 -8.20 -37.84
N LYS A 116 -0.24 -7.31 -38.50
CA LYS A 116 -0.41 -7.03 -39.93
C LYS A 116 0.14 -8.22 -40.68
N ASP A 117 -0.62 -9.30 -40.67
CA ASP A 117 -0.38 -10.44 -41.54
C ASP A 117 -0.37 -9.98 -42.98
N SER A 118 0.72 -10.38 -43.63
CA SER A 118 1.12 -9.95 -44.95
C SER A 118 0.17 -10.51 -45.99
N GLN A 119 -0.70 -9.67 -46.54
CA GLN A 119 -1.40 -9.98 -47.78
C GLN A 119 -0.42 -9.79 -48.95
N THR A 120 0.47 -10.78 -49.13
CA THR A 120 1.16 -11.01 -50.40
C THR A 120 0.08 -11.34 -51.43
N GLN A 121 -0.20 -10.39 -52.32
CA GLN A 121 -0.98 -10.66 -53.53
C GLN A 121 -0.22 -11.67 -54.39
N LYS A 122 -0.75 -12.88 -54.42
CA LYS A 122 -0.47 -13.89 -55.43
C LYS A 122 -1.65 -13.90 -56.40
N GLU A 123 -1.29 -14.13 -57.66
CA GLU A 123 -2.14 -14.67 -58.75
C GLU A 123 -3.03 -13.66 -59.49
N GLN A 124 -3.19 -13.66 -60.81
CA GLN A 124 -2.72 -14.42 -61.99
C GLN A 124 -3.16 -13.50 -63.18
N GLY A 125 -2.42 -13.31 -64.26
CA GLY A 125 -2.33 -14.25 -65.39
C GLY A 125 -2.97 -13.68 -66.68
N ALA A 126 -2.28 -13.92 -67.80
CA ALA A 126 -2.78 -14.10 -69.17
C ALA A 126 -3.13 -12.90 -70.09
N GLY A 127 -2.56 -12.97 -71.32
CA GLY A 127 -3.07 -12.37 -72.57
C GLY A 127 -2.09 -11.38 -73.21
N SER A 128 -1.22 -11.78 -74.16
CA SER A 128 -1.44 -11.77 -75.63
C SER A 128 -1.67 -10.33 -76.16
N GLN A 129 -0.90 -9.76 -77.08
CA GLN A 129 -0.25 -10.26 -78.31
C GLN A 129 0.93 -9.34 -78.67
#